data_AF-J1SR31-F1
#
_entry.id   AF-J1SR31-F1
#
_cell.length_a   1.000
_cell.length_b   1.000
_cell.length_c   1.000
_cell.angle_alpha   90.00
_cell.angle_beta   90.00
_cell.angle_gamma   90.00
#
_symmetry.space_group_name_H-M   'P 1'
#
loop_
_entity.id
_entity.type
_entity.pdbx_description
1 polymer ?
#
loop_
_entity_poly.entity_id
_entity_poly.type
_entity_poly.pdbx_seq_one_letter_code
_entity_poly.pdbx_strand_id
1 'polypeptide(L)'
;MRIPFASLSILGSLALLLIVQALPYVGAPFLLIGSPYICGLLLNLFLICLAYEALIGHTSRTFIVIPLVAYSAYYGVYIEQGRQIAEYEAGLKASNPHGVMTFDAATQDLIMSNAATFVYSHKVPVAYSEEKGEKTTGFASFRLMTRAVCDTIVDDPGFRLNKMTIFYEGWDSSRPCRISFSERPTKERVIVVSEEPEIWKQKDLISEGSYRIEFRGKTIAEYRTATARRYASLPLPVFGCGYTSFSSEPICSAGFRTSFYHLDTKPDNLPADISDNPISILLSIPAYSLDEKAHFAGFAANAHAENEARGIAGQVQENAYAALDRLASGAAGSLPHNFQYVVASDPDRLAGNAEKIVSAMDNLLRRNDRNSTAVAMKLGSALTALSEDAFAPFAGRIFRMVRENDRWLEADPGLFIRAADAGLGTLPYYADMARAVKPDNFLKFAPVLAVCRIGAADDTLRNVLKQNFAPKRPPLILEDYRQAVFLALLSIGEKDFVRYRLEDFPSAEATWYKWVLEKQSDATRPNNCMTRKWPAETFLGTAMKPIIP
;
A
#
# COMPACT_ATOMS: atom_id res chain seq x y z
N MET A 1 29.70 26.12 48.58
CA MET A 1 28.59 25.57 47.76
C MET A 1 29.11 25.50 46.32
N ARG A 2 29.34 24.31 45.75
CA ARG A 2 29.76 24.21 44.34
C ARG A 2 28.50 24.26 43.48
N ILE A 3 28.55 25.04 42.40
CA ILE A 3 27.42 25.23 41.49
C ILE A 3 27.31 23.96 40.62
N PRO A 4 26.12 23.35 40.50
CA PRO A 4 25.93 22.12 39.71
C PRO A 4 26.05 22.42 38.21
N PHE A 5 27.25 22.23 37.64
CA PHE A 5 27.55 22.69 36.28
C PHE A 5 26.75 21.94 35.22
N ALA A 6 26.59 20.61 35.33
CA ALA A 6 25.94 19.83 34.28
C ALA A 6 24.42 20.02 34.26
N SER A 7 23.75 19.94 35.41
CA SER A 7 22.29 20.13 35.45
C SER A 7 21.90 21.58 35.10
N LEU A 8 22.66 22.59 35.51
CA LEU A 8 22.41 23.98 35.10
C LEU A 8 22.62 24.21 33.61
N SER A 9 23.65 23.61 32.98
CA SER A 9 23.84 23.71 31.53
C SER A 9 22.67 23.09 30.75
N ILE A 10 22.16 21.95 31.19
CA ILE A 10 21.01 21.29 30.56
C ILE A 10 19.74 22.15 30.73
N LEU A 11 19.50 22.66 31.95
CA LEU A 11 18.36 23.54 32.22
C LEU A 11 18.44 24.84 31.39
N GLY A 12 19.62 25.43 31.27
CA GLY A 12 19.86 26.60 30.41
C GLY A 12 19.58 26.30 28.94
N SER A 13 19.97 25.12 28.45
CA SER A 13 19.69 24.68 27.08
C SER A 13 18.19 24.47 26.84
N LEU A 14 17.49 23.87 27.81
CA LEU A 14 16.03 23.72 27.77
C LEU A 14 15.33 25.08 27.74
N ALA A 15 15.73 26.01 28.62
CA ALA A 15 15.16 27.36 28.67
C ALA A 15 15.40 28.12 27.36
N LEU A 16 16.61 28.05 26.81
CA LEU A 16 16.93 28.65 25.52
C LEU A 16 16.06 28.06 24.40
N LEU A 17 15.91 26.74 24.35
CA LEU A 17 15.09 26.06 23.34
C LEU A 17 13.61 26.48 23.44
N LEU A 18 13.07 26.61 24.65
CA LEU A 18 11.69 27.10 24.87
C LEU A 18 11.52 28.56 24.43
N ILE A 19 12.51 29.43 24.70
CA ILE A 19 12.50 30.83 24.23
C ILE A 19 12.54 30.88 22.70
N VAL A 20 13.40 30.07 22.06
CA VAL A 20 13.50 30.01 20.60
C VAL A 20 12.20 29.51 19.97
N GLN A 21 11.53 28.52 20.58
CA GLN A 21 10.24 28.02 20.10
C GLN A 21 9.10 29.05 20.22
N ALA A 22 9.18 29.97 21.18
CA ALA A 22 8.18 31.03 21.33
C ALA A 22 8.23 32.07 20.21
N LEU A 23 9.31 32.11 19.40
CA LEU A 23 9.44 33.01 18.26
C LEU A 23 8.84 32.37 17.00
N PRO A 24 7.79 32.96 16.36
CA PRO A 24 7.06 32.31 15.28
C PRO A 24 7.93 31.87 14.08
N TYR A 25 8.83 32.75 13.62
CA TYR A 25 9.65 32.51 12.44
C TYR A 25 10.82 31.55 12.69
N VAL A 26 11.36 31.55 13.91
CA VAL A 26 12.51 30.72 14.27
C VAL A 26 12.05 29.36 14.79
N GLY A 27 10.93 29.31 15.51
CA GLY A 27 10.37 28.09 16.10
C GLY A 27 9.85 27.09 15.07
N ALA A 28 9.32 27.54 13.93
CA ALA A 28 8.73 26.66 12.92
C ALA A 28 9.69 25.56 12.41
N PRO A 29 10.95 25.85 12.00
CA PRO A 29 11.95 24.83 11.71
C PRO A 29 12.20 23.84 12.84
N PHE A 30 12.22 24.30 14.10
CA PHE A 30 12.46 23.42 15.25
C PHE A 30 11.29 22.48 15.51
N LEU A 31 10.06 22.92 15.27
CA LEU A 31 8.88 22.06 15.36
C LEU A 31 8.94 20.91 14.35
N LEU A 32 9.40 21.17 13.13
CA LEU A 32 9.60 20.14 12.10
C LEU A 32 10.65 19.10 12.50
N ILE A 33 11.66 19.50 13.29
CA ILE A 33 12.72 18.62 13.79
C ILE A 33 12.26 17.83 15.04
N GLY A 34 11.03 18.05 15.51
CA GLY A 34 10.49 17.36 16.69
C GLY A 34 10.98 17.97 18.00
N SER A 35 11.17 19.30 18.03
CA SER A 35 11.64 20.00 19.22
C SER A 35 10.83 19.77 20.51
N PRO A 36 9.50 19.50 20.49
CA PRO A 36 8.79 19.13 21.72
C PRO A 36 9.35 17.86 22.38
N TYR A 37 9.82 16.90 21.58
CA TYR A 37 10.46 15.68 22.09
C TYR A 37 11.85 15.97 22.65
N ILE A 38 12.60 16.89 22.03
CA ILE A 38 13.92 17.32 22.52
C ILE A 38 13.79 18.03 23.86
N CYS A 39 12.80 18.91 24.03
CA CYS A 39 12.49 19.52 25.33
C CYS A 39 12.22 18.45 26.39
N GLY A 40 11.42 17.44 26.06
CA GLY A 40 11.13 16.32 26.95
C GLY A 40 12.37 15.52 27.35
N LEU A 41 13.26 15.26 26.40
CA LEU A 41 14.52 14.57 26.64
C LEU A 41 15.44 15.40 27.54
N LEU A 42 15.61 16.69 27.25
CA LEU A 42 16.43 17.59 28.06
C LEU A 42 15.92 17.68 29.50
N LEU A 43 14.61 17.69 29.72
CA LEU A 43 14.05 17.69 31.07
C LEU A 43 14.38 16.39 31.82
N ASN A 44 14.25 15.22 31.18
CA ASN A 44 14.65 13.95 31.81
C ASN A 44 16.15 13.91 32.12
N LEU A 45 16.99 14.37 31.19
CA LEU A 45 18.44 14.47 31.40
C LEU A 45 18.77 15.41 32.56
N PHE A 46 18.10 16.56 32.65
CA PHE A 46 18.23 17.48 33.78
C PHE A 46 17.91 16.81 35.11
N LEU A 47 16.77 16.11 35.21
CA LEU A 47 16.35 15.41 36.43
C LEU A 47 17.34 14.30 36.84
N ILE A 48 17.85 13.53 35.87
CA ILE A 48 18.85 12.48 36.10
C ILE A 48 20.18 13.09 36.57
N CYS A 49 20.68 14.13 35.90
CA CYS A 49 21.91 14.82 36.28
C CYS A 49 21.79 15.45 37.68
N LEU A 50 20.64 16.07 38.00
CA LEU A 50 20.40 16.65 39.31
C LEU A 50 20.43 15.59 40.42
N ALA A 51 19.81 14.42 40.20
CA ALA A 51 19.88 13.29 41.13
C ALA A 51 21.33 12.82 41.33
N TYR A 52 22.06 12.63 40.24
CA TYR A 52 23.44 12.16 40.24
C TYR A 52 24.39 13.13 40.97
N GLU A 53 24.29 14.43 40.68
CA GLU A 53 25.08 15.47 41.37
C GLU A 53 24.73 15.56 42.87
N ALA A 54 23.47 15.35 43.24
CA ALA A 54 23.04 15.32 44.64
C ALA A 54 23.60 14.10 45.39
N LEU A 55 23.65 12.94 44.74
CA LEU A 55 24.20 11.69 45.30
C LEU A 55 25.70 11.78 45.56
N ILE A 56 26.47 12.40 44.65
CA ILE A 56 27.92 12.58 44.78
C ILE A 56 28.28 13.77 45.70
N GLY A 57 27.29 14.57 46.11
CA GLY A 57 27.49 15.72 46.99
C GLY A 57 28.03 16.96 46.28
N HIS A 58 27.91 17.03 44.95
CA HIS A 58 28.18 18.25 44.19
C HIS A 58 27.09 19.33 44.41
N THR A 59 25.86 18.91 44.71
CA THR A 59 24.76 19.76 45.19
C THR A 59 24.19 19.23 46.52
N SER A 60 23.26 19.97 47.14
CA SER A 60 22.58 19.51 48.36
C SER A 60 21.83 18.21 48.09
N ARG A 61 21.99 17.22 48.98
CA ARG A 61 21.27 15.94 48.89
C ARG A 61 19.75 16.11 48.86
N THR A 62 19.22 17.21 49.42
CA THR A 62 17.78 17.52 49.37
C THR A 62 17.24 17.67 47.94
N PHE A 63 18.07 18.01 46.95
CA PHE A 63 17.64 18.12 45.56
C PHE A 63 17.22 16.78 44.93
N ILE A 64 17.57 15.63 45.53
CA ILE A 64 17.10 14.32 45.07
C ILE A 64 15.58 14.18 45.18
N VAL A 65 14.94 14.96 46.05
CA VAL A 65 13.48 14.95 46.24
C VAL A 65 12.78 15.38 44.95
N ILE A 66 13.35 16.28 44.16
CA ILE A 66 12.73 16.80 42.92
C ILE A 66 12.50 15.67 41.89
N PRO A 67 13.53 14.93 41.42
CA PRO A 67 13.31 13.84 40.49
C PRO A 67 12.45 12.72 41.09
N LEU A 68 12.61 12.40 42.38
CA LEU A 68 11.79 11.38 43.03
C LEU A 68 10.30 11.75 43.01
N VAL A 69 9.95 12.99 43.36
CA VAL A 69 8.55 13.47 43.31
C VAL A 69 8.05 13.50 41.88
N ALA A 70 8.85 14.02 40.93
CA ALA A 70 8.45 14.11 39.52
C ALA A 70 8.15 12.73 38.91
N TYR A 71 9.04 11.76 39.07
CA TYR A 71 8.84 10.41 38.55
C TYR A 71 7.74 9.66 39.30
N SER A 72 7.67 9.79 40.64
CA SER A 72 6.61 9.12 41.43
C SER A 72 5.23 9.66 41.08
N ALA A 73 5.09 10.97 40.88
CA ALA A 73 3.84 11.58 40.44
C ALA A 73 3.43 11.08 39.05
N TYR A 74 4.37 11.04 38.10
CA TYR A 74 4.11 10.50 36.76
C TYR A 74 3.65 9.04 36.82
N TYR A 75 4.43 8.18 37.49
CA TYR A 75 4.09 6.76 37.56
C TYR A 75 2.82 6.49 38.37
N GLY A 76 2.52 7.32 39.37
CA GLY A 76 1.23 7.28 40.08
C GLY A 76 0.06 7.52 39.13
N VAL A 77 0.13 8.57 38.30
CA VAL A 77 -0.90 8.85 37.28
C VAL A 77 -0.94 7.76 36.20
N TYR A 78 0.21 7.27 35.73
CA TYR A 78 0.29 6.18 34.74
C TYR A 78 -0.36 4.88 35.26
N ILE A 79 -0.11 4.51 36.53
CA ILE A 79 -0.71 3.32 37.14
C ILE A 79 -2.22 3.51 37.32
N GLU A 80 -2.64 4.65 37.85
CA GLU A 80 -4.06 4.95 38.05
C GLU A 80 -4.83 4.98 36.72
N GLN A 81 -4.24 5.55 35.67
CA GLN A 81 -4.79 5.50 34.32
C GLN A 81 -4.88 4.07 33.80
N GLY A 82 -3.85 3.26 34.03
CA GLY A 82 -3.85 1.83 33.68
C GLY A 82 -4.98 1.06 34.37
N ARG A 83 -5.22 1.35 35.66
CA ARG A 83 -6.33 0.78 36.42
C ARG A 83 -7.69 1.20 35.86
N GLN A 84 -7.88 2.48 35.57
CA GLN A 84 -9.12 3.00 34.97
C GLN A 84 -9.39 2.38 33.60
N ILE A 85 -8.37 2.26 32.74
CA ILE A 85 -8.50 1.60 31.43
C ILE A 85 -8.88 0.13 31.60
N ALA A 86 -8.21 -0.60 32.50
CA ALA A 86 -8.49 -2.01 32.74
C ALA A 86 -9.89 -2.26 33.32
N GLU A 87 -10.35 -1.41 34.25
CA GLU A 87 -11.70 -1.46 34.81
C GLU A 87 -12.76 -1.16 33.75
N TYR A 88 -12.51 -0.14 32.92
CA TYR A 88 -13.41 0.22 31.83
C TYR A 88 -13.46 -0.87 30.75
N GLU A 89 -12.30 -1.45 30.41
CA GLU A 89 -12.18 -2.59 29.50
C GLU A 89 -12.97 -3.81 30.02
N ALA A 90 -12.77 -4.19 31.29
CA ALA A 90 -13.50 -5.28 31.91
C ALA A 90 -15.02 -5.01 31.94
N GLY A 91 -15.42 -3.75 32.19
CA GLY A 91 -16.82 -3.33 32.12
C GLY A 91 -17.42 -3.47 30.72
N LEU A 92 -16.68 -3.11 29.68
CA LEU A 92 -17.10 -3.33 28.29
C LEU A 92 -17.19 -4.82 27.94
N LYS A 93 -16.17 -5.62 28.27
CA LYS A 93 -16.20 -7.09 28.04
C LYS A 93 -17.41 -7.75 28.69
N ALA A 94 -17.73 -7.35 29.92
CA ALA A 94 -18.84 -7.91 30.68
C ALA A 94 -20.22 -7.44 30.19
N SER A 95 -20.33 -6.23 29.63
CA SER A 95 -21.61 -5.65 29.19
C SER A 95 -21.90 -5.85 27.70
N ASN A 96 -20.88 -6.08 26.88
CA ASN A 96 -21.05 -6.27 25.45
C ASN A 96 -21.77 -7.59 25.16
N PRO A 97 -22.88 -7.55 24.40
CA PRO A 97 -23.57 -8.76 24.00
C PRO A 97 -22.77 -9.48 22.91
N HIS A 98 -23.01 -10.77 22.79
CA HIS A 98 -22.44 -11.61 21.74
C HIS A 98 -23.47 -12.63 21.27
N GLY A 99 -23.37 -13.04 20.01
CA GLY A 99 -24.28 -14.05 19.42
C GLY A 99 -25.76 -13.70 19.56
N VAL A 100 -26.10 -12.41 19.47
CA VAL A 100 -27.49 -11.94 19.66
C VAL A 100 -28.41 -12.51 18.58
N MET A 101 -27.84 -12.77 17.40
CA MET A 101 -28.50 -13.45 16.30
C MET A 101 -27.44 -14.20 15.50
N THR A 102 -27.75 -15.42 15.05
CA THR A 102 -26.92 -16.10 14.05
C THR A 102 -27.30 -15.58 12.67
N PHE A 103 -26.35 -14.96 11.97
CA PHE A 103 -26.59 -14.47 10.61
C PHE A 103 -26.76 -15.65 9.63
N ASP A 104 -27.87 -15.66 8.90
CA ASP A 104 -28.13 -16.65 7.86
C ASP A 104 -28.13 -15.98 6.49
N ALA A 105 -27.05 -16.19 5.74
CA ALA A 105 -26.89 -15.63 4.40
C ALA A 105 -27.93 -16.15 3.38
N ALA A 106 -28.66 -17.23 3.66
CA ALA A 106 -29.74 -17.70 2.78
C ALA A 106 -30.98 -16.82 2.88
N THR A 107 -31.30 -16.31 4.07
CA THR A 107 -32.53 -15.57 4.37
C THR A 107 -32.30 -14.09 4.68
N GLN A 108 -31.05 -13.67 4.85
CA GLN A 108 -30.68 -12.33 5.27
C GLN A 108 -29.62 -11.69 4.36
N ASP A 109 -29.69 -10.36 4.22
CA ASP A 109 -28.69 -9.52 3.60
C ASP A 109 -28.06 -8.60 4.65
N LEU A 110 -26.72 -8.56 4.68
CA LEU A 110 -25.94 -7.78 5.63
C LEU A 110 -25.57 -6.42 5.04
N ILE A 111 -25.98 -5.33 5.69
CA ILE A 111 -25.77 -3.95 5.21
C ILE A 111 -24.89 -3.19 6.20
N MET A 112 -23.78 -2.60 5.75
CA MET A 112 -22.84 -1.85 6.59
C MET A 112 -21.96 -0.90 5.76
N SER A 113 -21.45 0.15 6.39
CA SER A 113 -20.56 1.14 5.76
C SER A 113 -19.26 0.51 5.22
N ASN A 114 -18.68 -0.45 5.95
CA ASN A 114 -17.39 -1.09 5.66
C ASN A 114 -17.51 -2.48 5.01
N ALA A 115 -18.60 -2.75 4.29
CA ALA A 115 -18.92 -4.06 3.70
C ALA A 115 -17.78 -4.64 2.86
N ALA A 116 -17.09 -3.77 2.11
CA ALA A 116 -15.97 -4.14 1.25
C ALA A 116 -14.80 -4.80 2.02
N THR A 117 -14.48 -4.32 3.22
CA THR A 117 -13.41 -4.89 4.06
C THR A 117 -13.91 -6.11 4.83
N PHE A 118 -15.20 -6.13 5.16
CA PHE A 118 -15.80 -7.22 5.94
C PHE A 118 -15.86 -8.54 5.16
N VAL A 119 -16.32 -8.53 3.89
CA VAL A 119 -16.42 -9.74 3.03
C VAL A 119 -15.07 -10.41 2.78
N TYR A 120 -14.00 -9.63 2.92
CA TYR A 120 -12.63 -10.09 2.74
C TYR A 120 -12.09 -10.86 3.95
N SER A 121 -12.55 -10.49 5.15
CA SER A 121 -12.06 -11.04 6.41
C SER A 121 -12.99 -12.09 7.01
N HIS A 122 -14.26 -12.13 6.60
CA HIS A 122 -15.30 -12.96 7.20
C HIS A 122 -16.05 -13.82 6.18
N LYS A 123 -16.54 -14.97 6.64
CA LYS A 123 -17.24 -15.97 5.81
C LYS A 123 -18.67 -15.54 5.50
N VAL A 124 -18.81 -14.48 4.73
CA VAL A 124 -20.08 -13.96 4.23
C VAL A 124 -20.06 -13.94 2.70
N PRO A 125 -21.07 -14.50 2.01
CA PRO A 125 -21.06 -14.55 0.54
C PRO A 125 -21.21 -13.17 -0.09
N VAL A 126 -22.01 -12.29 0.54
CA VAL A 126 -22.25 -10.92 0.10
C VAL A 126 -22.53 -10.00 1.29
N ALA A 127 -21.97 -8.79 1.27
CA ALA A 127 -22.38 -7.70 2.14
C ALA A 127 -22.59 -6.43 1.31
N TYR A 128 -23.48 -5.55 1.74
CA TYR A 128 -23.88 -4.35 1.02
C TYR A 128 -23.42 -3.10 1.76
N SER A 129 -23.02 -2.07 1.02
CA SER A 129 -22.85 -0.72 1.55
C SER A 129 -23.79 0.23 0.82
N GLU A 130 -24.28 1.24 1.52
CA GLU A 130 -25.04 2.32 0.89
C GLU A 130 -24.09 3.19 0.08
N GLU A 131 -24.40 3.39 -1.21
CA GLU A 131 -23.62 4.31 -2.05
C GLU A 131 -23.92 5.75 -1.63
N LYS A 132 -22.94 6.41 -1.00
CA LYS A 132 -23.01 7.84 -0.69
C LYS A 132 -22.50 8.64 -1.90
N GLY A 133 -23.40 8.95 -2.83
CA GLY A 133 -23.11 9.79 -4.00
C GLY A 133 -24.28 10.70 -4.38
N GLU A 134 -23.99 11.89 -4.94
CA GLU A 134 -25.01 12.91 -5.28
C GLU A 134 -26.03 12.46 -6.34
N LYS A 135 -25.77 11.37 -7.08
CA LYS A 135 -26.56 10.99 -8.27
C LYS A 135 -27.19 9.59 -8.25
N THR A 136 -26.88 8.74 -7.29
CA THR A 136 -27.46 7.39 -7.19
C THR A 136 -27.81 7.06 -5.75
N THR A 137 -29.12 7.01 -5.46
CA THR A 137 -29.62 6.31 -4.26
C THR A 137 -29.53 4.82 -4.56
N GLY A 138 -28.55 4.12 -3.98
CA GLY A 138 -28.27 2.73 -4.32
C GLY A 138 -27.51 1.97 -3.23
N PHE A 139 -27.34 0.67 -3.49
CA PHE A 139 -26.50 -0.22 -2.69
C PHE A 139 -25.42 -0.79 -3.59
N ALA A 140 -24.20 -0.87 -3.07
CA ALA A 140 -23.12 -1.62 -3.66
C ALA A 140 -23.01 -2.96 -2.93
N SER A 141 -23.15 -4.08 -3.62
CA SER A 141 -22.87 -5.40 -3.08
C SER A 141 -21.39 -5.72 -3.26
N PHE A 142 -20.77 -6.34 -2.24
CA PHE A 142 -19.38 -6.75 -2.24
C PHE A 142 -19.29 -8.25 -2.03
N ARG A 143 -18.42 -8.90 -2.81
CA ARG A 143 -18.23 -10.35 -2.77
C ARG A 143 -16.75 -10.69 -2.88
N LEU A 144 -16.35 -11.75 -2.20
CA LEU A 144 -15.04 -12.38 -2.42
C LEU A 144 -15.20 -13.47 -3.48
N MET A 145 -14.37 -13.43 -4.53
CA MET A 145 -14.41 -14.37 -5.64
C MET A 145 -13.13 -15.19 -5.75
N THR A 146 -13.27 -16.39 -6.31
CA THR A 146 -12.14 -17.28 -6.55
C THR A 146 -11.18 -16.70 -7.59
N ARG A 147 -9.94 -17.16 -7.56
CA ARG A 147 -8.91 -16.79 -8.54
C ARG A 147 -9.39 -16.97 -9.98
N ALA A 148 -10.02 -18.11 -10.26
CA ALA A 148 -10.49 -18.44 -11.60
C ALA A 148 -11.49 -17.40 -12.13
N VAL A 149 -12.39 -16.90 -11.27
CA VAL A 149 -13.32 -15.82 -11.64
C VAL A 149 -12.56 -14.50 -11.77
N CYS A 150 -11.69 -14.19 -10.82
CA CYS A 150 -10.90 -12.96 -10.81
C CYS A 150 -10.02 -12.83 -12.05
N ASP A 151 -9.45 -13.92 -12.55
CA ASP A 151 -8.61 -13.93 -13.76
C ASP A 151 -9.44 -13.65 -15.03
N THR A 152 -10.76 -13.86 -15.00
CA THR A 152 -11.67 -13.52 -16.11
C THR A 152 -12.21 -12.09 -16.06
N ILE A 153 -12.15 -11.44 -14.89
CA ILE A 153 -12.72 -10.11 -14.71
C ILE A 153 -11.68 -9.05 -15.06
N VAL A 154 -12.02 -8.21 -16.02
CA VAL A 154 -11.34 -6.95 -16.25
C VAL A 154 -12.14 -5.79 -15.67
N ASP A 155 -11.44 -4.81 -15.09
CA ASP A 155 -12.07 -3.64 -14.49
C ASP A 155 -12.96 -2.89 -15.47
N ASP A 156 -14.26 -2.82 -15.16
CA ASP A 156 -15.23 -2.13 -16.00
C ASP A 156 -15.09 -0.61 -15.85
N PRO A 157 -14.77 0.13 -16.93
CA PRO A 157 -14.73 1.58 -16.93
C PRO A 157 -16.09 2.23 -16.61
N GLY A 158 -17.21 1.50 -16.76
CA GLY A 158 -18.54 1.93 -16.34
C GLY A 158 -18.82 1.74 -14.85
N PHE A 159 -17.86 1.23 -14.07
CA PHE A 159 -17.99 0.91 -12.64
C PHE A 159 -19.13 -0.06 -12.30
N ARG A 160 -19.69 -0.79 -13.27
CA ARG A 160 -20.68 -1.84 -12.99
C ARG A 160 -20.03 -3.03 -12.28
N LEU A 161 -18.73 -3.21 -12.52
CA LEU A 161 -17.88 -4.24 -11.92
C LEU A 161 -16.52 -3.63 -11.59
N ASN A 162 -16.17 -3.57 -10.31
CA ASN A 162 -14.86 -3.11 -9.84
C ASN A 162 -14.11 -4.28 -9.19
N LYS A 163 -12.95 -4.64 -9.73
CA LYS A 163 -12.06 -5.66 -9.14
C LYS A 163 -10.99 -4.92 -8.34
N MET A 164 -10.97 -5.18 -7.03
CA MET A 164 -9.92 -4.65 -6.18
C MET A 164 -8.98 -5.77 -5.74
N THR A 165 -7.72 -5.65 -6.16
CA THR A 165 -6.60 -6.44 -5.62
C THR A 165 -6.25 -5.88 -4.24
N ILE A 166 -6.22 -6.73 -3.21
CA ILE A 166 -6.08 -6.30 -1.82
C ILE A 166 -4.67 -6.60 -1.32
N PHE A 167 -3.91 -5.58 -0.96
CA PHE A 167 -2.63 -5.76 -0.28
C PHE A 167 -2.87 -5.74 1.23
N TYR A 168 -2.81 -6.89 1.90
CA TYR A 168 -2.87 -6.99 3.35
C TYR A 168 -1.70 -7.82 3.87
N GLU A 169 -1.16 -7.42 5.03
CA GLU A 169 0.11 -7.88 5.61
C GLU A 169 0.33 -9.40 5.48
N GLY A 170 1.42 -9.79 4.78
CA GLY A 170 1.88 -11.18 4.69
C GLY A 170 1.11 -12.08 3.72
N TRP A 171 0.08 -11.57 3.03
CA TRP A 171 -0.71 -12.34 2.08
C TRP A 171 -0.38 -11.99 0.63
N ASP A 172 -0.15 -13.02 -0.19
CA ASP A 172 -0.07 -12.85 -1.64
C ASP A 172 -1.49 -12.63 -2.18
N SER A 173 -1.77 -11.38 -2.55
CA SER A 173 -3.04 -10.87 -3.07
C SER A 173 -3.44 -11.48 -4.42
N SER A 174 -2.63 -12.39 -4.97
CA SER A 174 -2.84 -13.03 -6.27
C SER A 174 -3.92 -14.12 -6.31
N ARG A 175 -4.60 -14.44 -5.20
CA ARG A 175 -5.52 -15.60 -5.12
C ARG A 175 -7.01 -15.20 -5.23
N PRO A 176 -7.76 -14.77 -4.21
CA PRO A 176 -9.11 -14.24 -4.40
C PRO A 176 -9.12 -12.72 -4.55
N CYS A 177 -10.07 -12.21 -5.33
CA CYS A 177 -10.31 -10.78 -5.50
C CYS A 177 -11.67 -10.39 -4.92
N ARG A 178 -11.80 -9.12 -4.56
CA ARG A 178 -13.10 -8.56 -4.21
C ARG A 178 -13.72 -7.95 -5.45
N ILE A 179 -14.99 -8.25 -5.67
CA ILE A 179 -15.79 -7.61 -6.72
C ILE A 179 -16.97 -6.88 -6.12
N SER A 180 -17.40 -5.81 -6.77
CA SER A 180 -18.61 -5.08 -6.40
C SER A 180 -19.59 -4.90 -7.56
N PHE A 181 -20.88 -4.93 -7.26
CA PHE A 181 -21.96 -4.63 -8.20
C PHE A 181 -22.87 -3.56 -7.63
N SER A 182 -23.55 -2.82 -8.51
CA SER A 182 -24.71 -2.02 -8.11
C SER A 182 -25.93 -2.94 -8.02
N GLU A 183 -26.32 -3.30 -6.81
CA GLU A 183 -27.31 -4.35 -6.56
C GLU A 183 -28.05 -4.07 -5.25
N ARG A 184 -29.37 -4.23 -5.25
CA ARG A 184 -30.19 -4.00 -4.06
C ARG A 184 -30.31 -5.27 -3.21
N PRO A 185 -30.29 -5.14 -1.87
CA PRO A 185 -30.61 -6.26 -0.99
C PRO A 185 -32.07 -6.71 -1.21
N THR A 186 -32.25 -8.01 -1.40
CA THR A 186 -33.53 -8.66 -1.73
C THR A 186 -34.10 -9.48 -0.56
N LYS A 187 -33.29 -9.76 0.45
CA LYS A 187 -33.63 -10.56 1.63
C LYS A 187 -33.95 -9.68 2.83
N GLU A 188 -34.23 -10.31 3.98
CA GLU A 188 -34.38 -9.57 5.23
C GLU A 188 -33.08 -8.84 5.59
N ARG A 189 -33.19 -7.56 5.93
CA ARG A 189 -32.02 -6.70 6.10
C ARG A 189 -31.52 -6.73 7.54
N VAL A 190 -30.24 -7.02 7.70
CA VAL A 190 -29.48 -6.85 8.94
C VAL A 190 -28.58 -5.63 8.73
N ILE A 191 -28.95 -4.51 9.33
CA ILE A 191 -28.25 -3.23 9.14
C ILE A 191 -27.29 -3.01 10.32
N VAL A 192 -26.05 -2.70 10.00
CA VAL A 192 -25.02 -2.33 10.98
C VAL A 192 -24.79 -0.83 10.90
N VAL A 193 -25.08 -0.14 12.00
CA VAL A 193 -24.78 1.27 12.17
C VAL A 193 -23.54 1.39 13.05
N SER A 194 -22.44 1.87 12.48
CA SER A 194 -21.17 2.09 13.19
C SER A 194 -21.00 3.58 13.52
N GLU A 195 -20.72 3.87 14.78
CA GLU A 195 -20.25 5.17 15.25
C GLU A 195 -18.82 4.99 15.76
N GLU A 196 -17.84 5.27 14.89
CA GLU A 196 -16.43 5.12 15.27
C GLU A 196 -15.97 6.30 16.14
N PRO A 197 -15.11 6.06 17.14
CA PRO A 197 -14.59 7.14 17.96
C PRO A 197 -13.74 8.09 17.10
N GLU A 198 -14.03 9.39 17.16
CA GLU A 198 -13.20 10.40 16.50
C GLU A 198 -11.89 10.61 17.28
N ILE A 199 -10.91 9.74 17.03
CA ILE A 199 -9.59 9.69 17.72
C ILE A 199 -8.92 11.08 17.79
N TRP A 200 -9.09 11.89 16.75
CA TRP A 200 -8.49 13.23 16.63
C TRP A 200 -9.20 14.31 17.46
N LYS A 201 -10.50 14.14 17.76
CA LYS A 201 -11.29 15.09 18.57
C LYS A 201 -11.36 14.71 20.05
N GLN A 202 -10.74 13.59 20.43
CA GLN A 202 -10.70 13.09 21.79
C GLN A 202 -10.07 14.11 22.77
N LYS A 203 -10.92 14.69 23.63
CA LYS A 203 -10.52 15.50 24.80
C LYS A 203 -10.35 14.65 26.06
N ASP A 204 -11.11 13.56 26.16
CA ASP A 204 -11.16 12.68 27.32
C ASP A 204 -10.17 11.51 27.22
N LEU A 205 -9.87 10.89 28.37
CA LEU A 205 -8.95 9.75 28.45
C LEU A 205 -9.39 8.58 27.56
N ILE A 206 -10.69 8.32 27.54
CA ILE A 206 -11.35 7.23 26.84
C ILE A 206 -12.37 7.85 25.89
N SER A 207 -12.33 7.46 24.61
CA SER A 207 -13.34 7.78 23.62
C SER A 207 -14.05 6.51 23.24
N GLU A 208 -15.36 6.54 23.31
CA GLU A 208 -16.22 5.41 22.96
C GLU A 208 -16.67 5.50 21.50
N GLY A 209 -16.92 4.34 20.92
CA GLY A 209 -17.68 4.16 19.70
C GLY A 209 -18.66 3.01 19.86
N SER A 210 -19.59 2.85 18.94
CA SER A 210 -20.62 1.82 19.02
C SER A 210 -20.90 1.15 17.68
N TYR A 211 -21.35 -0.10 17.74
CA TYR A 211 -21.88 -0.86 16.61
C TYR A 211 -23.29 -1.32 16.99
N ARG A 212 -24.29 -0.81 16.29
CA ARG A 212 -25.70 -1.16 16.51
C ARG A 212 -26.16 -2.08 15.39
N ILE A 213 -26.81 -3.18 15.76
CA ILE A 213 -27.45 -4.10 14.82
C ILE A 213 -28.94 -3.80 14.81
N GLU A 214 -29.45 -3.45 13.63
CA GLU A 214 -30.87 -3.25 13.39
C GLU A 214 -31.42 -4.39 12.54
N PHE A 215 -32.52 -4.97 13.01
CA PHE A 215 -33.25 -6.03 12.32
C PHE A 215 -34.74 -5.74 12.36
N ARG A 216 -35.40 -5.77 11.20
CA ARG A 216 -36.84 -5.42 11.05
C ARG A 216 -37.19 -4.05 11.65
N GLY A 217 -36.31 -3.06 11.47
CA GLY A 217 -36.50 -1.68 11.94
C GLY A 217 -36.36 -1.48 13.45
N LYS A 218 -35.84 -2.48 14.18
CA LYS A 218 -35.55 -2.38 15.63
C LYS A 218 -34.07 -2.66 15.88
N THR A 219 -33.47 -1.87 16.75
CA THR A 219 -32.14 -2.20 17.30
C THR A 219 -32.28 -3.42 18.19
N ILE A 220 -31.59 -4.52 17.85
CA ILE A 220 -31.60 -5.77 18.62
C ILE A 220 -30.36 -5.90 19.52
N ALA A 221 -29.27 -5.20 19.18
CA ALA A 221 -28.03 -5.22 19.93
C ALA A 221 -27.24 -3.92 19.74
N GLU A 222 -26.45 -3.58 20.75
CA GLU A 222 -25.42 -2.55 20.69
C GLU A 222 -24.14 -3.10 21.30
N TYR A 223 -23.02 -2.95 20.58
CA TYR A 223 -21.70 -3.33 21.03
C TYR A 223 -20.85 -2.07 21.15
N ARG A 224 -20.28 -1.83 22.33
CA ARG A 224 -19.48 -0.66 22.62
C ARG A 224 -18.00 -0.98 22.44
N THR A 225 -17.34 -0.12 21.69
CA THR A 225 -15.88 -0.11 21.51
C THR A 225 -15.30 1.11 22.20
N ALA A 226 -14.01 1.08 22.52
CA ALA A 226 -13.36 2.25 23.06
C ALA A 226 -11.89 2.32 22.67
N THR A 227 -11.39 3.54 22.61
CA THR A 227 -9.97 3.85 22.45
C THR A 227 -9.52 4.73 23.61
N ALA A 228 -8.38 4.43 24.20
CA ALA A 228 -7.78 5.24 25.25
C ALA A 228 -6.47 5.87 24.81
N ARG A 229 -6.19 7.07 25.34
CA ARG A 229 -4.86 7.67 25.29
C ARG A 229 -4.10 7.26 26.53
N ARG A 230 -3.19 6.30 26.39
CA ARG A 230 -2.36 5.82 27.50
C ARG A 230 -1.05 6.58 27.53
N TYR A 231 -0.61 7.03 28.71
CA TYR A 231 0.72 7.57 28.91
C TYR A 231 1.78 6.53 28.53
N ALA A 232 2.90 6.97 27.95
CA ALA A 232 3.99 6.06 27.61
C ALA A 232 4.61 5.45 28.90
N SER A 233 5.23 4.29 28.79
CA SER A 233 5.98 3.70 29.93
C SER A 233 7.14 4.58 30.37
N LEU A 234 7.74 5.34 29.45
CA LEU A 234 8.76 6.34 29.75
C LEU A 234 8.11 7.74 29.82
N PRO A 235 8.33 8.51 30.90
CA PRO A 235 7.85 9.89 31.03
C PRO A 235 8.55 10.78 30.01
N LEU A 236 7.93 10.92 28.85
CA LEU A 236 8.40 11.81 27.79
C LEU A 236 7.48 13.02 27.77
N PRO A 237 7.79 14.08 28.53
CA PRO A 237 6.96 15.26 28.51
C PRO A 237 7.08 15.93 27.13
N VAL A 238 5.95 16.41 26.63
CA VAL A 238 5.83 17.10 25.36
C VAL A 238 5.45 18.52 25.69
N PHE A 239 6.40 19.44 25.47
CA PHE A 239 6.20 20.88 25.65
C PHE A 239 6.51 21.57 24.34
N GLY A 240 5.55 22.30 23.82
CA GLY A 240 5.77 23.11 22.62
C GLY A 240 4.47 23.60 22.02
N CYS A 241 4.61 24.47 21.02
CA CYS A 241 3.50 25.02 20.26
C CYS A 241 3.56 24.49 18.84
N GLY A 242 2.49 23.86 18.35
CA GLY A 242 2.42 23.35 16.99
C GLY A 242 1.45 24.16 16.14
N TYR A 243 1.73 24.29 14.85
CA TYR A 243 0.71 24.66 13.88
C TYR A 243 -0.04 23.39 13.47
N THR A 244 -1.35 23.40 13.61
CA THR A 244 -2.17 22.35 13.00
C THR A 244 -2.48 22.77 11.58
N SER A 245 -2.72 21.81 10.68
CA SER A 245 -3.09 22.08 9.28
C SER A 245 -4.37 22.92 9.12
N PHE A 246 -5.10 23.18 10.20
CA PHE A 246 -6.39 23.87 10.22
C PHE A 246 -6.38 25.22 10.96
N SER A 247 -5.26 25.63 11.56
CA SER A 247 -5.15 26.92 12.25
C SER A 247 -3.82 27.60 11.97
N SER A 248 -3.87 28.89 11.65
CA SER A 248 -2.69 29.76 11.57
C SER A 248 -2.15 30.17 12.95
N GLU A 249 -2.87 29.87 14.04
CA GLU A 249 -2.43 30.16 15.39
C GLU A 249 -1.70 28.95 16.00
N PRO A 250 -0.53 29.15 16.63
CA PRO A 250 0.21 28.07 17.26
C PRO A 250 -0.54 27.57 18.51
N ILE A 251 -0.87 26.28 18.54
CA ILE A 251 -1.49 25.63 19.70
C ILE A 251 -0.39 25.12 20.61
N CYS A 252 -0.20 25.80 21.73
CA CYS A 252 0.74 25.39 22.78
C CYS A 252 0.11 24.33 23.67
N SER A 253 0.84 23.24 23.89
CA SER A 253 0.46 22.21 24.85
C SER A 253 1.64 21.82 25.72
N ALA A 254 1.32 21.50 26.97
CA ALA A 254 2.22 20.94 27.95
C ALA A 254 1.57 19.65 28.45
N GLY A 255 2.21 18.52 28.21
CA GLY A 255 1.69 17.23 28.59
C GLY A 255 2.76 16.16 28.58
N PHE A 256 2.34 14.90 28.55
CA PHE A 256 3.23 13.78 28.31
C PHE A 256 2.82 13.07 27.04
N ARG A 257 3.78 12.42 26.40
CA ARG A 257 3.53 11.58 25.24
C ARG A 257 2.55 10.49 25.63
N THR A 258 1.47 10.39 24.87
CA THR A 258 0.52 9.30 24.94
C THR A 258 0.61 8.44 23.68
N SER A 259 0.24 7.18 23.81
CA SER A 259 -0.03 6.27 22.69
C SER A 259 -1.52 5.96 22.65
N PHE A 260 -2.05 5.81 21.44
CA PHE A 260 -3.40 5.28 21.27
C PHE A 260 -3.41 3.79 21.57
N TYR A 261 -4.40 3.38 22.35
CA TYR A 261 -4.64 2.00 22.74
C TYR A 261 -6.10 1.66 22.43
N HIS A 262 -6.31 0.69 21.54
CA HIS A 262 -7.65 0.11 21.35
C HIS A 262 -7.92 -0.82 22.52
N LEU A 263 -9.01 -0.57 23.25
CA LEU A 263 -9.39 -1.43 24.36
C LEU A 263 -9.84 -2.78 23.81
N ASP A 264 -9.44 -3.85 24.46
CA ASP A 264 -9.98 -5.16 24.16
C ASP A 264 -11.42 -5.22 24.68
N THR A 265 -12.39 -5.28 23.80
CA THR A 265 -13.81 -5.23 24.17
C THR A 265 -14.49 -6.59 24.04
N LYS A 266 -13.71 -7.60 23.68
CA LYS A 266 -14.17 -8.94 23.33
C LYS A 266 -14.73 -9.65 24.58
N PRO A 267 -15.99 -10.10 24.54
CA PRO A 267 -16.53 -10.95 25.59
C PRO A 267 -15.71 -12.22 25.79
N ASP A 268 -15.59 -12.67 27.03
CA ASP A 268 -14.90 -13.92 27.36
C ASP A 268 -15.64 -15.14 26.77
N ASN A 269 -14.91 -16.22 26.51
CA ASN A 269 -15.45 -17.52 26.04
C ASN A 269 -16.09 -17.53 24.64
N LEU A 270 -15.70 -16.61 23.76
CA LEU A 270 -16.10 -16.70 22.35
C LEU A 270 -15.45 -17.89 21.64
N PRO A 271 -16.15 -18.50 20.66
CA PRO A 271 -15.55 -19.52 19.79
C PRO A 271 -14.28 -19.02 19.10
N ALA A 272 -13.30 -19.91 18.90
CA ALA A 272 -11.98 -19.55 18.38
C ALA A 272 -11.99 -19.03 16.93
N ASP A 273 -13.04 -19.33 16.17
CA ASP A 273 -13.26 -18.89 14.79
C ASP A 273 -13.94 -17.52 14.67
N ILE A 274 -14.42 -16.97 15.79
CA ILE A 274 -14.97 -15.61 15.87
C ILE A 274 -13.83 -14.61 16.08
N SER A 275 -13.66 -13.73 15.10
CA SER A 275 -12.69 -12.62 15.17
C SER A 275 -13.07 -11.59 16.23
N ASP A 276 -12.12 -10.71 16.54
CA ASP A 276 -12.32 -9.58 17.45
C ASP A 276 -13.13 -8.44 16.81
N ASN A 277 -13.71 -8.65 15.63
CA ASN A 277 -14.55 -7.67 14.98
C ASN A 277 -15.94 -7.63 15.66
N PRO A 278 -16.45 -6.46 16.09
CA PRO A 278 -17.74 -6.34 16.76
C PRO A 278 -18.92 -6.97 16.01
N ILE A 279 -18.92 -6.88 14.67
CA ILE A 279 -20.00 -7.39 13.83
C ILE A 279 -19.97 -8.92 13.80
N SER A 280 -18.76 -9.51 13.69
CA SER A 280 -18.53 -10.96 13.79
C SER A 280 -19.00 -11.51 15.14
N ILE A 281 -18.69 -10.80 16.23
CA ILE A 281 -19.10 -11.17 17.60
C ILE A 281 -20.63 -11.13 17.76
N LEU A 282 -21.28 -10.05 17.31
CA LEU A 282 -22.72 -9.86 17.45
C LEU A 282 -23.55 -10.84 16.60
N LEU A 283 -23.08 -11.13 15.38
CA LEU A 283 -23.82 -11.90 14.38
C LEU A 283 -23.34 -13.36 14.23
N SER A 284 -22.36 -13.77 15.03
CA SER A 284 -21.70 -15.08 14.96
C SER A 284 -21.16 -15.42 13.56
N ILE A 285 -20.58 -14.43 12.86
CA ILE A 285 -20.02 -14.63 11.52
C ILE A 285 -18.53 -14.96 11.66
N PRO A 286 -18.09 -16.18 11.32
CA PRO A 286 -16.70 -16.57 11.50
C PRO A 286 -15.76 -15.81 10.56
N ALA A 287 -14.53 -15.60 11.01
CA ALA A 287 -13.45 -15.09 10.17
C ALA A 287 -12.81 -16.21 9.35
N TYR A 288 -12.19 -15.85 8.22
CA TYR A 288 -11.34 -16.82 7.52
C TYR A 288 -10.04 -17.02 8.27
N SER A 289 -9.64 -18.28 8.41
CA SER A 289 -8.25 -18.62 8.76
C SER A 289 -7.29 -18.25 7.62
N LEU A 290 -5.98 -18.19 7.91
CA LEU A 290 -4.97 -17.97 6.87
C LEU A 290 -4.99 -19.06 5.79
N ASP A 291 -5.25 -20.31 6.19
CA ASP A 291 -5.34 -21.44 5.27
C ASP A 291 -6.59 -21.35 4.37
N GLU A 292 -7.74 -20.98 4.94
CA GLU A 292 -8.98 -20.80 4.17
C GLU A 292 -8.87 -19.64 3.17
N LYS A 293 -8.14 -18.57 3.51
CA LYS A 293 -7.84 -17.48 2.56
C LYS A 293 -6.93 -17.97 1.43
N ALA A 294 -5.95 -18.81 1.73
CA ALA A 294 -5.01 -19.35 0.74
C ALA A 294 -5.67 -20.34 -0.24
N HIS A 295 -6.73 -21.01 0.22
CA HIS A 295 -7.48 -22.05 -0.50
C HIS A 295 -8.96 -21.68 -0.70
N PHE A 296 -9.27 -20.39 -0.82
CA PHE A 296 -10.65 -19.91 -0.91
C PHE A 296 -11.39 -20.51 -2.11
N ALA A 297 -12.40 -21.33 -1.84
CA ALA A 297 -13.14 -22.08 -2.85
C ALA A 297 -14.37 -21.34 -3.42
N GLY A 298 -14.66 -20.13 -2.92
CA GLY A 298 -15.86 -19.39 -3.30
C GLY A 298 -17.09 -19.78 -2.48
N PHE A 299 -18.24 -19.17 -2.82
CA PHE A 299 -19.53 -19.49 -2.23
C PHE A 299 -20.48 -19.95 -3.33
N ALA A 300 -21.20 -21.06 -3.12
CA ALA A 300 -22.21 -21.52 -4.07
C ALA A 300 -23.30 -20.45 -4.34
N ALA A 301 -23.62 -19.65 -3.31
CA ALA A 301 -24.57 -18.53 -3.43
C ALA A 301 -24.12 -17.44 -4.43
N ASN A 302 -22.84 -17.39 -4.78
CA ASN A 302 -22.28 -16.41 -5.69
C ASN A 302 -22.28 -16.86 -7.17
N ALA A 303 -22.74 -18.07 -7.49
CA ALA A 303 -22.71 -18.60 -8.86
C ALA A 303 -23.41 -17.69 -9.90
N HIS A 304 -24.53 -17.05 -9.55
CA HIS A 304 -25.19 -16.08 -10.44
C HIS A 304 -24.30 -14.86 -10.70
N ALA A 305 -23.74 -14.26 -9.63
CA ALA A 305 -22.87 -13.11 -9.73
C ALA A 305 -21.56 -13.43 -10.49
N GLU A 306 -21.04 -14.65 -10.36
CA GLU A 306 -19.90 -15.11 -11.17
C GLU A 306 -20.23 -15.17 -12.66
N ASN A 307 -21.40 -15.69 -13.04
CA ASN A 307 -21.85 -15.73 -14.42
C ASN A 307 -22.11 -14.31 -14.98
N GLU A 308 -22.73 -13.45 -14.17
CA GLU A 308 -22.96 -12.05 -14.51
C GLU A 308 -21.65 -11.30 -14.72
N ALA A 309 -20.68 -11.46 -13.81
CA ALA A 309 -19.35 -10.86 -13.93
C ALA A 309 -18.65 -11.28 -15.23
N ARG A 310 -18.73 -12.57 -15.60
CA ARG A 310 -18.19 -13.06 -16.88
C ARG A 310 -18.91 -12.44 -18.09
N GLY A 311 -20.23 -12.30 -18.03
CA GLY A 311 -21.02 -11.65 -19.08
C GLY A 311 -20.65 -10.17 -19.24
N ILE A 312 -20.50 -9.44 -18.14
CA ILE A 312 -20.06 -8.03 -18.13
C ILE A 312 -18.64 -7.93 -18.69
N ALA A 313 -17.71 -8.80 -18.27
CA ALA A 313 -16.34 -8.82 -18.77
C ALA A 313 -16.28 -8.97 -20.29
N GLY A 314 -17.07 -9.90 -20.85
CA GLY A 314 -17.19 -10.06 -22.31
C GLY A 314 -17.70 -8.80 -23.01
N GLN A 315 -18.73 -8.13 -22.47
CA GLN A 315 -19.22 -6.87 -23.04
C GLN A 315 -18.20 -5.73 -22.95
N VAL A 316 -17.48 -5.63 -21.82
CA VAL A 316 -16.43 -4.62 -21.63
C VAL A 316 -15.31 -4.84 -22.65
N GLN A 317 -14.95 -6.09 -22.90
CA GLN A 317 -13.98 -6.46 -23.92
C GLN A 317 -14.46 -6.08 -25.33
N GLU A 318 -15.68 -6.45 -25.73
CA GLU A 318 -16.24 -6.06 -27.03
C GLU A 318 -16.30 -4.53 -27.20
N ASN A 319 -16.70 -3.81 -26.15
CA ASN A 319 -16.74 -2.34 -26.18
C ASN A 319 -15.34 -1.72 -26.31
N ALA A 320 -14.32 -2.30 -25.67
CA ALA A 320 -12.94 -1.86 -25.81
C ALA A 320 -12.44 -2.07 -27.25
N TYR A 321 -12.65 -3.26 -27.82
CA TYR A 321 -12.25 -3.52 -29.21
C TYR A 321 -13.05 -2.67 -30.22
N ALA A 322 -14.33 -2.41 -29.99
CA ALA A 322 -15.11 -1.48 -30.81
C ALA A 322 -14.62 -0.02 -30.67
N ALA A 323 -14.15 0.40 -29.50
CA ALA A 323 -13.50 1.70 -29.32
C ALA A 323 -12.17 1.77 -30.08
N LEU A 324 -11.41 0.68 -30.09
CA LEU A 324 -10.18 0.57 -30.87
C LEU A 324 -10.45 0.67 -32.38
N ASP A 325 -11.44 -0.04 -32.91
CA ASP A 325 -11.78 0.02 -34.34
C ASP A 325 -12.23 1.42 -34.78
N ARG A 326 -12.98 2.13 -33.93
CA ARG A 326 -13.34 3.54 -34.18
C ARG A 326 -12.11 4.43 -34.22
N LEU A 327 -11.19 4.28 -33.26
CA LEU A 327 -9.96 5.06 -33.20
C LEU A 327 -9.05 4.79 -34.41
N ALA A 328 -8.91 3.52 -34.80
CA ALA A 328 -8.15 3.10 -35.98
C ALA A 328 -8.74 3.66 -37.29
N SER A 329 -10.06 3.85 -37.33
CA SER A 329 -10.76 4.47 -38.46
C SER A 329 -10.64 6.01 -38.47
N GLY A 330 -9.86 6.60 -37.57
CA GLY A 330 -9.63 8.05 -37.49
C GLY A 330 -10.70 8.82 -36.73
N ALA A 331 -11.68 8.15 -36.13
CA ALA A 331 -12.69 8.82 -35.32
C ALA A 331 -12.05 9.45 -34.07
N ALA A 332 -12.43 10.69 -33.76
CA ALA A 332 -12.08 11.31 -32.50
C ALA A 332 -12.85 10.62 -31.37
N GLY A 333 -12.15 10.20 -30.31
CA GLY A 333 -12.77 9.57 -29.16
C GLY A 333 -11.79 9.37 -28.02
N SER A 334 -12.31 9.33 -26.79
CA SER A 334 -11.56 8.89 -25.63
C SER A 334 -11.62 7.37 -25.52
N LEU A 335 -10.50 6.77 -25.12
CA LEU A 335 -10.49 5.37 -24.70
C LEU A 335 -11.00 5.27 -23.26
N PRO A 336 -11.77 4.22 -22.92
CA PRO A 336 -12.17 3.97 -21.55
C PRO A 336 -10.98 3.98 -20.58
N HIS A 337 -11.22 4.27 -19.29
CA HIS A 337 -10.15 4.43 -18.30
C HIS A 337 -9.22 3.19 -18.27
N ASN A 338 -9.80 1.99 -18.31
CA ASN A 338 -9.10 0.71 -18.21
C ASN A 338 -8.86 0.02 -19.56
N PHE A 339 -8.95 0.73 -20.68
CA PHE A 339 -8.86 0.16 -22.03
C PHE A 339 -7.65 -0.78 -22.19
N GLN A 340 -6.47 -0.34 -21.75
CA GLN A 340 -5.23 -1.08 -21.91
C GLN A 340 -5.27 -2.43 -21.21
N TYR A 341 -5.87 -2.52 -20.01
CA TYR A 341 -6.01 -3.77 -19.26
C TYR A 341 -6.98 -4.73 -19.94
N VAL A 342 -8.07 -4.21 -20.51
CA VAL A 342 -9.13 -4.98 -21.19
C VAL A 342 -8.64 -5.58 -22.50
N VAL A 343 -7.93 -4.79 -23.30
CA VAL A 343 -7.41 -5.30 -24.56
C VAL A 343 -6.25 -6.27 -24.31
N ALA A 344 -5.42 -6.00 -23.31
CA ALA A 344 -4.28 -6.83 -22.97
C ALA A 344 -4.62 -8.18 -22.33
N SER A 345 -5.83 -8.37 -21.80
CA SER A 345 -6.25 -9.67 -21.23
C SER A 345 -6.51 -10.74 -22.29
N ASP A 346 -6.56 -10.37 -23.57
CA ASP A 346 -6.69 -11.28 -24.72
C ASP A 346 -5.57 -11.02 -25.74
N PRO A 347 -4.35 -11.55 -25.50
CA PRO A 347 -3.18 -11.30 -26.35
C PRO A 347 -3.36 -11.76 -27.80
N ASP A 348 -4.15 -12.80 -28.04
CA ASP A 348 -4.35 -13.36 -29.39
C ASP A 348 -5.23 -12.41 -30.24
N ARG A 349 -6.34 -11.91 -29.68
CA ARG A 349 -7.17 -10.91 -30.35
C ARG A 349 -6.45 -9.57 -30.49
N LEU A 350 -5.63 -9.20 -29.50
CA LEU A 350 -4.78 -8.03 -29.56
C LEU A 350 -3.74 -8.15 -30.68
N ALA A 351 -3.10 -9.31 -30.85
CA ALA A 351 -2.15 -9.57 -31.94
C ALA A 351 -2.77 -9.33 -33.31
N GLY A 352 -4.01 -9.79 -33.53
CA GLY A 352 -4.77 -9.51 -34.76
C GLY A 352 -5.07 -8.03 -35.02
N ASN A 353 -4.95 -7.16 -34.01
CA ASN A 353 -5.19 -5.72 -34.10
C ASN A 353 -3.92 -4.86 -33.90
N ALA A 354 -2.74 -5.47 -33.71
CA ALA A 354 -1.52 -4.76 -33.35
C ALA A 354 -1.10 -3.71 -34.39
N GLU A 355 -1.17 -4.01 -35.69
CA GLU A 355 -0.83 -3.04 -36.76
C GLU A 355 -1.76 -1.82 -36.73
N LYS A 356 -3.08 -2.02 -36.49
CA LYS A 356 -4.03 -0.92 -36.35
C LYS A 356 -3.66 -0.02 -35.16
N ILE A 357 -3.30 -0.63 -34.03
CA ILE A 357 -2.88 0.09 -32.81
C ILE A 357 -1.63 0.91 -33.08
N VAL A 358 -0.58 0.31 -33.64
CA VAL A 358 0.70 0.97 -33.92
C VAL A 358 0.50 2.14 -34.91
N SER A 359 -0.33 1.95 -35.93
CA SER A 359 -0.66 3.00 -36.88
C SER A 359 -1.50 4.13 -36.26
N ALA A 360 -2.46 3.80 -35.39
CA ALA A 360 -3.18 4.79 -34.60
C ALA A 360 -2.26 5.59 -33.67
N MET A 361 -1.29 4.94 -33.01
CA MET A 361 -0.29 5.60 -32.18
C MET A 361 0.56 6.58 -32.99
N ASP A 362 1.10 6.18 -34.15
CA ASP A 362 1.90 7.05 -35.02
C ASP A 362 1.10 8.31 -35.42
N ASN A 363 -0.16 8.13 -35.80
CA ASN A 363 -1.06 9.22 -36.18
C ASN A 363 -1.37 10.17 -35.00
N LEU A 364 -1.59 9.62 -33.80
CA LEU A 364 -1.86 10.41 -32.58
C LEU A 364 -0.63 11.20 -32.13
N LEU A 365 0.56 10.60 -32.17
CA LEU A 365 1.79 11.27 -31.78
C LEU A 365 2.15 12.43 -32.72
N ARG A 366 1.84 12.31 -34.03
CA ARG A 366 2.03 13.41 -35.01
C ARG A 366 1.17 14.65 -34.72
N ARG A 367 0.05 14.51 -34.01
CA ARG A 367 -0.81 15.66 -33.63
C ARG A 367 -0.16 16.53 -32.55
N ASN A 368 0.77 15.97 -31.77
CA ASN A 368 1.54 16.64 -30.73
C ASN A 368 0.70 17.41 -29.69
N ASP A 369 -0.49 16.89 -29.35
CA ASP A 369 -1.33 17.42 -28.28
C ASP A 369 -1.40 16.43 -27.09
N ARG A 370 -1.63 16.98 -25.89
CA ARG A 370 -1.61 16.22 -24.63
C ARG A 370 -2.60 15.06 -24.61
N ASN A 371 -3.79 15.24 -25.19
CA ASN A 371 -4.82 14.20 -25.19
C ASN A 371 -4.45 13.07 -26.14
N SER A 372 -3.99 13.39 -27.35
CA SER A 372 -3.53 12.37 -28.31
C SER A 372 -2.33 11.60 -27.76
N THR A 373 -1.37 12.26 -27.09
CA THR A 373 -0.25 11.57 -26.41
C THR A 373 -0.75 10.62 -25.33
N ALA A 374 -1.70 11.04 -24.48
CA ALA A 374 -2.26 10.18 -23.44
C ALA A 374 -3.00 8.96 -24.01
N VAL A 375 -3.74 9.13 -25.11
CA VAL A 375 -4.40 8.02 -25.82
C VAL A 375 -3.36 7.08 -26.45
N ALA A 376 -2.33 7.62 -27.10
CA ALA A 376 -1.24 6.82 -27.66
C ALA A 376 -0.52 6.01 -26.58
N MET A 377 -0.34 6.58 -25.38
CA MET A 377 0.25 5.87 -24.24
C MET A 377 -0.59 4.68 -23.79
N LYS A 378 -1.91 4.82 -23.66
CA LYS A 378 -2.81 3.69 -23.35
C LYS A 378 -2.75 2.58 -24.42
N LEU A 379 -2.71 2.97 -25.69
CA LEU A 379 -2.54 2.03 -26.80
C LEU A 379 -1.20 1.28 -26.70
N GLY A 380 -0.14 2.01 -26.39
CA GLY A 380 1.19 1.48 -26.12
C GLY A 380 1.20 0.43 -25.01
N SER A 381 0.54 0.73 -23.88
CA SER A 381 0.49 -0.17 -22.73
C SER A 381 -0.17 -1.51 -23.08
N ALA A 382 -1.20 -1.50 -23.94
CA ALA A 382 -1.81 -2.73 -24.42
C ALA A 382 -0.80 -3.60 -25.18
N LEU A 383 0.03 -3.01 -26.07
CA LEU A 383 1.02 -3.75 -26.87
C LEU A 383 2.10 -4.47 -26.05
N THR A 384 2.30 -4.09 -24.78
CA THR A 384 3.22 -4.80 -23.87
C THR A 384 2.76 -6.23 -23.58
N ALA A 385 1.48 -6.54 -23.81
CA ALA A 385 0.86 -7.85 -23.62
C ALA A 385 1.12 -8.85 -24.75
N LEU A 386 1.56 -8.38 -25.91
CA LEU A 386 1.84 -9.22 -27.05
C LEU A 386 2.96 -10.22 -26.74
N SER A 387 2.83 -11.43 -27.28
CA SER A 387 3.94 -12.39 -27.33
C SER A 387 5.15 -11.79 -28.05
N GLU A 388 6.31 -12.41 -27.89
CA GLU A 388 7.54 -11.95 -28.56
C GLU A 388 7.37 -11.94 -30.08
N ASP A 389 6.83 -13.03 -30.64
CA ASP A 389 6.59 -13.18 -32.08
C ASP A 389 5.57 -12.17 -32.61
N ALA A 390 4.50 -11.91 -31.85
CA ALA A 390 3.47 -10.95 -32.27
C ALA A 390 3.95 -9.49 -32.21
N PHE A 391 4.90 -9.17 -31.32
CA PHE A 391 5.43 -7.82 -31.16
C PHE A 391 6.60 -7.52 -32.10
N ALA A 392 7.41 -8.53 -32.43
CA ALA A 392 8.63 -8.38 -33.24
C ALA A 392 8.46 -7.55 -34.53
N PRO A 393 7.38 -7.71 -35.33
CA PRO A 393 7.17 -6.91 -36.55
C PRO A 393 7.06 -5.39 -36.29
N PHE A 394 6.66 -4.99 -35.08
CA PHE A 394 6.41 -3.60 -34.72
C PHE A 394 7.52 -2.98 -33.89
N ALA A 395 8.42 -3.79 -33.33
CA ALA A 395 9.43 -3.36 -32.36
C ALA A 395 10.25 -2.17 -32.85
N GLY A 396 10.72 -2.18 -34.11
CA GLY A 396 11.48 -1.06 -34.68
C GLY A 396 10.68 0.25 -34.80
N ARG A 397 9.39 0.17 -35.16
CA ARG A 397 8.50 1.34 -35.22
C ARG A 397 8.22 1.89 -33.82
N ILE A 398 7.97 1.02 -32.86
CA ILE A 398 7.76 1.39 -31.45
C ILE A 398 9.02 2.02 -30.87
N PHE A 399 10.20 1.46 -31.11
CA PHE A 399 11.47 2.05 -30.66
C PHE A 399 11.68 3.47 -31.19
N ARG A 400 11.34 3.73 -32.47
CA ARG A 400 11.39 5.09 -33.02
C ARG A 400 10.49 6.04 -32.22
N MET A 401 9.24 5.65 -31.93
CA MET A 401 8.30 6.46 -31.14
C MET A 401 8.79 6.69 -29.70
N VAL A 402 9.41 5.68 -29.09
CA VAL A 402 9.98 5.78 -27.74
C VAL A 402 11.14 6.77 -27.71
N ARG A 403 12.08 6.62 -28.64
CA ARG A 403 13.26 7.48 -28.75
C ARG A 403 12.93 8.94 -29.04
N GLU A 404 11.84 9.22 -29.74
CA GLU A 404 11.40 10.57 -30.08
C GLU A 404 10.69 11.29 -28.91
N ASN A 405 10.35 10.57 -27.82
CA ASN A 405 9.60 11.13 -26.71
C ASN A 405 9.94 10.47 -25.36
N ASP A 406 10.85 11.07 -24.60
CA ASP A 406 11.30 10.50 -23.31
C ASP A 406 10.19 10.33 -22.26
N ARG A 407 8.99 10.91 -22.46
CA ARG A 407 7.83 10.70 -21.56
C ARG A 407 7.36 9.26 -21.50
N TRP A 408 7.73 8.42 -22.47
CA TRP A 408 7.43 6.98 -22.42
C TRP A 408 8.00 6.32 -21.17
N LEU A 409 9.17 6.76 -20.69
CA LEU A 409 9.76 6.22 -19.46
C LEU A 409 8.86 6.43 -18.24
N GLU A 410 8.20 7.60 -18.15
CA GLU A 410 7.35 7.97 -17.02
C GLU A 410 5.92 7.46 -17.19
N ALA A 411 5.38 7.54 -18.40
CA ALA A 411 3.98 7.22 -18.66
C ALA A 411 3.73 5.73 -18.87
N ASP A 412 4.69 5.01 -19.46
CA ASP A 412 4.59 3.58 -19.74
C ASP A 412 5.97 2.91 -19.77
N PRO A 413 6.56 2.66 -18.58
CA PRO A 413 7.85 1.98 -18.49
C PRO A 413 7.82 0.58 -19.12
N GLY A 414 6.66 -0.05 -19.26
CA GLY A 414 6.51 -1.36 -19.88
C GLY A 414 6.80 -1.31 -21.38
N LEU A 415 6.17 -0.38 -22.10
CA LEU A 415 6.44 -0.18 -23.52
C LEU A 415 7.86 0.33 -23.75
N PHE A 416 8.35 1.24 -22.89
CA PHE A 416 9.73 1.70 -22.93
C PHE A 416 10.72 0.54 -22.87
N ILE A 417 10.50 -0.46 -22.01
CA ILE A 417 11.32 -1.66 -21.92
C ILE A 417 11.15 -2.55 -23.17
N ARG A 418 9.91 -2.77 -23.63
CA ARG A 418 9.62 -3.61 -24.80
C ARG A 418 10.17 -3.07 -26.11
N ALA A 419 10.31 -1.76 -26.25
CA ALA A 419 10.95 -1.14 -27.41
C ALA A 419 12.39 -1.65 -27.64
N ALA A 420 13.07 -2.14 -26.60
CA ALA A 420 14.38 -2.76 -26.68
C ALA A 420 14.37 -4.11 -27.45
N ASP A 421 13.20 -4.74 -27.61
CA ASP A 421 13.03 -5.95 -28.44
C ASP A 421 13.27 -5.71 -29.93
N ALA A 422 13.46 -4.44 -30.35
CA ALA A 422 13.94 -4.13 -31.70
C ALA A 422 15.41 -4.53 -31.94
N GLY A 423 16.11 -5.00 -30.90
CA GLY A 423 17.40 -5.67 -31.00
C GLY A 423 18.60 -4.74 -30.80
N LEU A 424 19.78 -5.19 -31.24
CA LEU A 424 21.08 -4.56 -30.99
C LEU A 424 21.17 -3.09 -31.45
N GLY A 425 20.40 -2.70 -32.47
CA GLY A 425 20.35 -1.31 -32.93
C GLY A 425 19.83 -0.32 -31.89
N THR A 426 19.16 -0.80 -30.84
CA THR A 426 18.65 0.04 -29.74
C THR A 426 19.67 0.26 -28.61
N LEU A 427 20.74 -0.55 -28.58
CA LEU A 427 21.71 -0.56 -27.47
C LEU A 427 22.32 0.81 -27.18
N PRO A 428 22.74 1.63 -28.17
CA PRO A 428 23.31 2.95 -27.86
C PRO A 428 22.39 3.83 -27.01
N TYR A 429 21.09 3.87 -27.33
CA TYR A 429 20.10 4.67 -26.61
C TYR A 429 19.95 4.21 -25.15
N TYR A 430 19.70 2.91 -24.94
CA TYR A 430 19.49 2.39 -23.59
C TYR A 430 20.77 2.33 -22.75
N ALA A 431 21.93 2.10 -23.38
CA ALA A 431 23.22 2.11 -22.72
C ALA A 431 23.56 3.50 -22.17
N ASP A 432 23.34 4.56 -22.96
CA ASP A 432 23.57 5.93 -22.51
C ASP A 432 22.67 6.30 -21.34
N MET A 433 21.38 5.94 -21.42
CA MET A 433 20.46 6.13 -20.30
C MET A 433 20.89 5.33 -19.07
N ALA A 434 21.20 4.03 -19.21
CA ALA A 434 21.61 3.17 -18.10
C ALA A 434 22.89 3.67 -17.39
N ARG A 435 23.83 4.28 -18.11
CA ARG A 435 25.01 4.92 -17.52
C ARG A 435 24.68 6.21 -16.77
N ALA A 436 23.71 6.98 -17.26
CA ALA A 436 23.29 8.25 -16.67
C ALA A 436 22.36 8.07 -15.45
N VAL A 437 21.83 6.87 -15.22
CA VAL A 437 20.93 6.57 -14.11
C VAL A 437 21.62 6.80 -12.76
N LYS A 438 21.05 7.70 -11.97
CA LYS A 438 21.26 7.76 -10.52
C LYS A 438 20.24 6.82 -9.85
N PRO A 439 20.63 6.00 -8.85
CA PRO A 439 19.76 5.00 -8.23
C PRO A 439 18.70 5.58 -7.26
N ASP A 440 18.27 6.83 -7.47
CA ASP A 440 17.40 7.61 -6.57
C ASP A 440 15.93 7.65 -7.00
N ASN A 441 15.55 7.02 -8.11
CA ASN A 441 14.18 7.01 -8.64
C ASN A 441 13.82 5.63 -9.21
N PHE A 442 12.63 5.13 -8.88
CA PHE A 442 12.15 3.82 -9.30
C PHE A 442 12.02 3.67 -10.81
N LEU A 443 11.69 4.73 -11.56
CA LEU A 443 11.61 4.62 -13.03
C LEU A 443 12.98 4.41 -13.68
N LYS A 444 14.07 4.71 -12.96
CA LYS A 444 15.42 4.70 -13.51
C LYS A 444 16.02 3.31 -13.64
N PHE A 445 15.38 2.24 -13.14
CA PHE A 445 15.85 0.87 -13.46
C PHE A 445 15.33 0.34 -14.81
N ALA A 446 14.35 1.00 -15.43
CA ALA A 446 13.79 0.57 -16.72
C ALA A 446 14.82 0.51 -17.87
N PRO A 447 15.77 1.47 -18.02
CA PRO A 447 16.85 1.34 -19.01
C PRO A 447 17.74 0.11 -18.79
N VAL A 448 17.96 -0.29 -17.54
CA VAL A 448 18.75 -1.50 -17.22
C VAL A 448 17.97 -2.76 -17.61
N LEU A 449 16.66 -2.80 -17.37
CA LEU A 449 15.82 -3.91 -17.83
C LEU A 449 15.71 -3.96 -19.36
N ALA A 450 15.70 -2.81 -20.04
CA ALA A 450 15.79 -2.75 -21.49
C ALA A 450 17.12 -3.36 -22.00
N VAL A 451 18.25 -3.05 -21.35
CA VAL A 451 19.55 -3.69 -21.65
C VAL A 451 19.49 -5.21 -21.44
N CYS A 452 18.83 -5.68 -20.37
CA CYS A 452 18.58 -7.11 -20.19
C CYS A 452 17.82 -7.70 -21.38
N ARG A 453 16.79 -7.04 -21.90
CA ARG A 453 16.01 -7.57 -23.03
C ARG A 453 16.78 -7.62 -24.35
N ILE A 454 17.73 -6.71 -24.54
CA ILE A 454 18.67 -6.70 -25.67
C ILE A 454 19.65 -7.87 -25.56
N GLY A 455 20.09 -8.21 -24.34
CA GLY A 455 21.05 -9.28 -24.10
C GLY A 455 22.49 -8.95 -24.53
N ALA A 456 22.81 -7.66 -24.67
CA ALA A 456 24.15 -7.20 -25.03
C ALA A 456 24.54 -5.92 -24.28
N ALA A 457 25.84 -5.76 -24.05
CA ALA A 457 26.45 -4.55 -23.50
C ALA A 457 27.89 -4.44 -23.99
N ASP A 458 28.33 -3.20 -24.25
CA ASP A 458 29.75 -2.90 -24.42
C ASP A 458 30.51 -2.97 -23.09
N ASP A 459 31.85 -2.98 -23.16
CA ASP A 459 32.70 -3.11 -21.98
C ASP A 459 32.49 -2.01 -20.96
N THR A 460 32.21 -0.79 -21.41
CA THR A 460 31.93 0.35 -20.54
C THR A 460 30.66 0.12 -19.72
N LEU A 461 29.54 -0.23 -20.37
CA LEU A 461 28.28 -0.50 -19.68
C LEU A 461 28.38 -1.74 -18.79
N ARG A 462 29.03 -2.81 -19.28
CA ARG A 462 29.30 -4.04 -18.51
C ARG A 462 30.03 -3.72 -17.20
N ASN A 463 31.07 -2.88 -17.25
CA ASN A 463 31.79 -2.45 -16.06
C ASN A 463 30.92 -1.62 -15.10
N VAL A 464 30.07 -0.73 -15.62
CA VAL A 464 29.10 0.03 -14.80
C VAL A 464 28.10 -0.90 -14.11
N LEU A 465 27.54 -1.88 -14.81
CA LEU A 465 26.63 -2.87 -14.22
C LEU A 465 27.33 -3.71 -13.14
N LYS A 466 28.57 -4.16 -13.38
CA LYS A 466 29.37 -4.88 -12.38
C LYS A 466 29.63 -4.05 -11.12
N GLN A 467 29.98 -2.76 -11.29
CA GLN A 467 30.20 -1.85 -10.16
C GLN A 467 28.91 -1.63 -9.36
N ASN A 468 27.77 -1.52 -10.04
CA ASN A 468 26.46 -1.33 -9.43
C ASN A 468 25.92 -2.60 -8.76
N PHE A 469 26.44 -3.79 -9.10
CA PHE A 469 26.15 -5.04 -8.41
C PHE A 469 27.10 -5.29 -7.23
N ALA A 470 27.00 -4.46 -6.21
CA ALA A 470 27.81 -4.53 -5.00
C ALA A 470 26.98 -4.92 -3.75
N PRO A 471 27.57 -5.67 -2.79
CA PRO A 471 26.91 -6.10 -1.56
C PRO A 471 26.75 -4.96 -0.54
N LYS A 472 27.60 -3.92 -0.60
CA LYS A 472 27.55 -2.79 0.32
C LYS A 472 26.29 -1.98 0.04
N ARG A 473 25.35 -2.01 0.99
CA ARG A 473 24.10 -1.22 1.00
C ARG A 473 24.43 0.28 0.92
N PRO A 474 24.10 0.98 -0.17
CA PRO A 474 23.92 2.41 -0.08
C PRO A 474 22.54 2.62 0.56
N PRO A 475 22.38 3.68 1.37
CA PRO A 475 21.13 3.91 2.08
C PRO A 475 20.01 4.01 1.04
N LEU A 476 19.00 3.15 1.15
CA LEU A 476 17.78 3.17 0.34
C LEU A 476 17.94 2.90 -1.18
N ILE A 477 18.99 2.19 -1.64
CA ILE A 477 18.91 1.63 -3.01
C ILE A 477 17.69 0.73 -3.10
N LEU A 478 16.75 1.13 -3.95
CA LEU A 478 15.58 0.37 -4.36
C LEU A 478 16.07 -1.03 -4.76
N GLU A 479 15.71 -2.02 -3.96
CA GLU A 479 15.99 -3.45 -4.18
C GLU A 479 15.82 -3.84 -5.65
N ASP A 480 14.82 -3.24 -6.30
CA ASP A 480 14.47 -3.38 -7.71
C ASP A 480 15.59 -2.96 -8.68
N TYR A 481 16.30 -1.86 -8.44
CA TYR A 481 17.42 -1.46 -9.32
C TYR A 481 18.54 -2.52 -9.30
N ARG A 482 18.85 -3.05 -8.12
CA ARG A 482 19.87 -4.10 -7.98
C ARG A 482 19.43 -5.40 -8.65
N GLN A 483 18.16 -5.76 -8.53
CA GLN A 483 17.57 -6.89 -9.24
C GLN A 483 17.62 -6.67 -10.76
N ALA A 484 17.35 -5.46 -11.26
CA ALA A 484 17.47 -5.13 -12.67
C ALA A 484 18.91 -5.30 -13.18
N VAL A 485 19.90 -4.79 -12.43
CA VAL A 485 21.32 -4.97 -12.75
C VAL A 485 21.72 -6.45 -12.76
N PHE A 486 21.27 -7.23 -11.78
CA PHE A 486 21.48 -8.68 -11.74
C PHE A 486 20.94 -9.38 -12.99
N LEU A 487 19.69 -9.10 -13.38
CA LEU A 487 19.07 -9.70 -14.55
C LEU A 487 19.80 -9.31 -15.84
N ALA A 488 20.19 -8.03 -15.97
CA ALA A 488 20.98 -7.55 -17.09
C ALA A 488 22.34 -8.25 -17.18
N LEU A 489 23.07 -8.37 -16.06
CA LEU A 489 24.35 -9.09 -16.00
C LEU A 489 24.21 -10.55 -16.43
N LEU A 490 23.17 -11.25 -15.96
CA LEU A 490 22.90 -12.62 -16.38
C LEU A 490 22.65 -12.71 -17.90
N SER A 491 21.78 -11.85 -18.43
CA SER A 491 21.44 -11.85 -19.85
C SER A 491 22.64 -11.56 -20.77
N ILE A 492 23.58 -10.70 -20.34
CA ILE A 492 24.81 -10.39 -21.11
C ILE A 492 25.97 -11.36 -20.87
N GLY A 493 25.72 -12.50 -20.20
CA GLY A 493 26.69 -13.59 -20.03
C GLY A 493 27.60 -13.49 -18.80
N GLU A 494 27.30 -12.66 -17.79
CA GLU A 494 28.15 -12.44 -16.61
C GLU A 494 27.81 -13.36 -15.41
N LYS A 495 27.40 -14.61 -15.68
CA LYS A 495 26.90 -15.51 -14.62
C LYS A 495 27.94 -15.80 -13.54
N ASP A 496 29.20 -15.96 -13.92
CA ASP A 496 30.27 -16.33 -12.99
C ASP A 496 30.60 -15.17 -12.05
N PHE A 497 30.61 -13.95 -12.58
CA PHE A 497 30.74 -12.74 -11.77
C PHE A 497 29.58 -12.62 -10.77
N VAL A 498 28.34 -12.80 -11.23
CA VAL A 498 27.16 -12.71 -10.38
C VAL A 498 27.17 -13.77 -9.27
N ARG A 499 27.53 -15.03 -9.58
CA ARG A 499 27.67 -16.11 -8.60
C ARG A 499 28.71 -15.78 -7.54
N TYR A 500 29.90 -15.38 -7.97
CA TYR A 500 30.98 -14.98 -7.08
C TYR A 500 30.54 -13.85 -6.13
N ARG A 501 29.85 -12.82 -6.65
CA ARG A 501 29.42 -11.68 -5.84
C ARG A 501 28.27 -11.98 -4.90
N LEU A 502 27.39 -12.93 -5.22
CA LEU A 502 26.27 -13.29 -4.36
C LEU A 502 26.69 -13.97 -3.05
N GLU A 503 27.90 -14.53 -2.98
CA GLU A 503 28.46 -15.06 -1.72
C GLU A 503 28.64 -13.96 -0.67
N ASP A 504 28.84 -12.72 -1.11
CA ASP A 504 28.97 -11.55 -0.23
C ASP A 504 27.62 -10.96 0.23
N PHE A 505 26.48 -11.48 -0.25
CA PHE A 505 25.15 -10.93 0.05
C PHE A 505 24.53 -11.55 1.31
N PRO A 506 23.75 -10.80 2.11
CA PRO A 506 22.97 -11.36 3.21
C PRO A 506 22.02 -12.47 2.74
N SER A 507 21.94 -13.56 3.51
CA SER A 507 21.17 -14.77 3.14
C SER A 507 19.70 -14.48 2.77
N ALA A 508 19.04 -13.56 3.48
CA ALA A 508 17.65 -13.18 3.23
C ALA A 508 17.44 -12.47 1.88
N GLU A 509 18.44 -11.73 1.38
CA GLU A 509 18.39 -11.08 0.07
C GLU A 509 18.75 -12.07 -1.06
N ALA A 510 19.58 -13.08 -0.76
CA ALA A 510 20.12 -14.02 -1.72
C ALA A 510 19.10 -15.05 -2.26
N THR A 511 18.01 -15.34 -1.55
CA THR A 511 17.09 -16.43 -1.92
C THR A 511 16.51 -16.30 -3.33
N TRP A 512 16.04 -15.10 -3.70
CA TRP A 512 15.48 -14.88 -5.05
C TRP A 512 16.57 -14.94 -6.14
N TYR A 513 17.73 -14.33 -5.90
CA TYR A 513 18.85 -14.38 -6.84
C TYR A 513 19.32 -15.82 -7.11
N LYS A 514 19.43 -16.63 -6.05
CA LYS A 514 19.79 -18.05 -6.15
C LYS A 514 18.76 -18.82 -6.96
N TRP A 515 17.48 -18.60 -6.71
CA TRP A 515 16.42 -19.24 -7.48
C TRP A 515 16.50 -18.90 -8.98
N VAL A 516 16.69 -17.63 -9.35
CA VAL A 516 16.84 -17.23 -10.76
C VAL A 516 18.09 -17.87 -11.37
N LEU A 517 19.22 -17.90 -10.65
CA LEU A 517 20.45 -18.55 -11.11
C LEU A 517 20.30 -20.06 -11.30
N GLU A 518 19.54 -20.73 -10.43
CA GLU A 518 19.36 -22.19 -10.50
C GLU A 518 18.39 -22.59 -11.61
N LYS A 519 17.35 -21.78 -11.85
CA LYS A 519 16.26 -22.12 -12.78
C LYS A 519 16.42 -21.49 -14.16
N GLN A 520 17.17 -20.40 -14.29
CA GLN A 520 17.14 -19.53 -15.47
C GLN A 520 18.52 -18.93 -15.83
N SER A 521 19.63 -19.52 -15.37
CA SER A 521 20.97 -18.96 -15.65
C SER A 521 21.34 -18.86 -17.13
N ASP A 522 20.78 -19.75 -17.96
CA ASP A 522 21.08 -19.81 -19.40
C ASP A 522 19.94 -19.24 -20.25
N ALA A 523 18.93 -18.62 -19.62
CA ALA A 523 17.86 -17.95 -20.33
C ALA A 523 18.38 -16.64 -20.94
N THR A 524 18.03 -16.37 -22.20
CA THR A 524 18.31 -15.08 -22.84
C THR A 524 17.62 -13.91 -22.14
N ARG A 525 16.49 -14.20 -21.48
CA ARG A 525 15.67 -13.24 -20.72
C ARG A 525 15.36 -13.79 -19.33
N PRO A 526 16.35 -13.81 -18.40
CA PRO A 526 16.12 -14.30 -17.05
C PRO A 526 15.01 -13.47 -16.40
N ASN A 527 14.04 -14.17 -15.80
CA ASN A 527 12.83 -13.65 -15.20
C ASN A 527 12.01 -12.72 -16.11
N ASN A 528 11.98 -12.98 -17.42
CA ASN A 528 11.42 -12.10 -18.45
C ASN A 528 12.05 -10.69 -18.47
N CYS A 529 13.26 -10.54 -17.92
CA CYS A 529 13.93 -9.28 -17.65
C CYS A 529 13.10 -8.32 -16.79
N MET A 530 12.51 -8.84 -15.71
CA MET A 530 11.67 -8.09 -14.79
C MET A 530 12.06 -8.36 -13.35
N THR A 531 12.01 -7.34 -12.50
CA THR A 531 12.31 -7.43 -11.07
C THR A 531 11.27 -8.27 -10.34
N ARG A 532 11.59 -8.75 -9.12
CA ARG A 532 10.67 -9.51 -8.28
C ARG A 532 9.40 -8.72 -7.95
N LYS A 533 9.59 -7.43 -7.65
CA LYS A 533 8.51 -6.47 -7.43
C LYS A 533 8.46 -5.54 -8.62
N TRP A 534 7.27 -5.34 -9.15
CA TRP A 534 6.98 -4.30 -10.11
C TRP A 534 5.91 -3.39 -9.51
N PRO A 535 5.95 -2.07 -9.74
CA PRO A 535 4.94 -1.16 -9.21
C PRO A 535 3.54 -1.66 -9.57
N ALA A 536 2.75 -1.96 -8.54
CA ALA A 536 1.49 -2.70 -8.62
C ALA A 536 0.41 -2.05 -9.51
N GLU A 537 0.61 -0.79 -9.90
CA GLU A 537 -0.36 0.00 -10.66
C GLU A 537 -0.20 -0.12 -12.18
N THR A 538 0.95 -0.59 -12.67
CA THR A 538 1.19 -0.72 -14.11
C THR A 538 0.95 -2.15 -14.58
N PHE A 539 0.10 -2.32 -15.59
CA PHE A 539 -0.16 -3.61 -16.21
C PHE A 539 1.14 -4.20 -16.76
N LEU A 540 1.38 -5.48 -16.49
CA LEU A 540 2.41 -6.25 -17.16
C LEU A 540 1.76 -7.37 -17.96
N GLY A 541 1.99 -7.34 -19.26
CA GLY A 541 1.71 -8.45 -20.16
C GLY A 541 2.33 -9.76 -19.68
N THR A 542 1.79 -10.89 -20.14
CA THR A 542 2.38 -12.22 -19.87
C THR A 542 3.85 -12.30 -20.28
N ALA A 543 4.22 -11.67 -21.40
CA ALA A 543 5.61 -11.56 -21.89
C ALA A 543 6.55 -10.71 -20.98
N MET A 544 5.99 -9.98 -20.02
CA MET A 544 6.70 -9.14 -19.06
C MET A 544 6.34 -9.50 -17.61
N LYS A 545 5.60 -10.58 -17.36
CA LYS A 545 5.24 -10.95 -15.98
C LYS A 545 6.46 -11.60 -15.31
N PRO A 546 6.92 -11.14 -14.13
CA PRO A 546 8.00 -11.82 -13.44
C PRO A 546 7.57 -13.25 -13.09
N ILE A 547 8.50 -14.19 -13.24
CA ILE A 547 8.35 -15.58 -12.85
C ILE A 547 8.70 -15.66 -11.36
N ILE A 548 7.66 -15.60 -10.51
CA ILE A 548 7.84 -15.64 -9.06
C ILE A 548 7.75 -17.11 -8.60
N PRO A 549 8.73 -17.60 -7.80
CA PRO A 549 8.71 -18.94 -7.23
C PRO A 549 7.48 -19.28 -6.39
#